data_AF-A0A660YZZ0-F1
#
_entry.id   AF-A0A660YZZ0-F1
#
_cell.length_a   1.000
_cell.length_b   1.000
_cell.length_c   1.000
_cell.angle_alpha   90.00
_cell.angle_beta   90.00
_cell.angle_gamma   90.00
#
_symmetry.space_group_name_H-M   'P 1'
#
loop_
_entity.id
_entity.type
_entity.pdbx_description
1 polymer ?
#
loop_
_entity_poly.entity_id
_entity_poly.type
_entity_poly.pdbx_seq_one_letter_code
_entity_poly.pdbx_strand_id
1 'polypeptide(L)'
;MNERFIILLEKYFENELTDSESQEFETLINSNSELKQEFEEQNRIKEVLRKMKLKNPSREAWDGYWLGIYNRVERGIAWIAISIGAIIFFGFVSIEAVNSFINDTHTPPIVKVGISILVFGALVLIFSLLREKFFTSKHDKYKEVQR
;
A
#
# COMPACT_ATOMS: atom_id res chain seq x y z
N MET A 1 14.79 11.37 -39.39
CA MET A 1 13.59 10.59 -39.07
C MET A 1 12.37 11.49 -39.28
N ASN A 2 11.39 11.08 -40.08
CA ASN A 2 10.23 11.91 -40.43
C ASN A 2 9.18 11.82 -39.32
N GLU A 3 8.89 12.93 -38.62
CA GLU A 3 7.89 12.97 -37.53
C GLU A 3 6.51 12.50 -37.99
N ARG A 4 6.12 12.80 -39.23
CA ARG A 4 4.83 12.39 -39.78
C ARG A 4 4.73 10.87 -39.95
N PHE A 5 5.82 10.23 -40.35
CA PHE A 5 5.88 8.78 -40.48
C PHE A 5 5.67 8.07 -39.13
N ILE A 6 6.27 8.60 -38.05
CA ILE A 6 6.12 8.04 -36.69
C ILE A 6 4.65 8.05 -36.26
N ILE A 7 3.97 9.19 -36.44
CA ILE A 7 2.55 9.34 -36.07
C ILE A 7 1.67 8.36 -36.85
N LEU A 8 1.90 8.23 -38.16
CA LEU A 8 1.13 7.31 -39.01
C LEU A 8 1.42 5.84 -38.68
N LEU A 9 2.65 5.53 -38.30
CA LEU A 9 3.07 4.19 -37.88
C LEU A 9 2.39 3.75 -36.58
N GLU A 10 2.31 4.63 -35.58
CA GLU A 10 1.57 4.38 -34.34
C GLU A 10 0.09 4.14 -34.63
N LYS A 11 -0.54 5.04 -35.39
CA LYS A 11 -1.94 4.88 -35.83
C LYS A 11 -2.17 3.60 -36.62
N TYR A 12 -1.24 3.21 -37.49
CA TYR A 12 -1.31 1.96 -38.23
C TYR A 12 -1.36 0.77 -37.26
N PHE A 13 -0.51 0.78 -36.24
CA PHE A 13 -0.46 -0.28 -35.26
C PHE A 13 -1.70 -0.37 -34.37
N GLU A 14 -2.41 0.72 -34.14
CA GLU A 14 -3.66 0.76 -33.38
C GLU A 14 -4.91 0.55 -34.26
N ASN A 15 -4.75 0.43 -35.58
CA ASN A 15 -5.84 0.42 -36.57
C ASN A 15 -6.68 1.72 -36.56
N GLU A 16 -6.05 2.87 -36.35
CA GLU A 16 -6.69 4.19 -36.24
C GLU A 16 -6.43 5.12 -37.44
N LEU A 17 -5.88 4.59 -38.54
CA LEU A 17 -5.68 5.36 -39.76
C LEU A 17 -7.01 5.69 -40.44
N THR A 18 -7.18 6.96 -40.83
CA THR A 18 -8.22 7.36 -41.78
C THR A 18 -7.85 6.97 -43.22
N ASP A 19 -8.82 6.94 -44.13
CA ASP A 19 -8.57 6.58 -45.55
C ASP A 19 -7.49 7.45 -46.21
N SER A 20 -7.49 8.75 -45.93
CA SER A 20 -6.47 9.69 -46.43
C SER A 20 -5.10 9.43 -45.82
N GLU A 21 -5.04 9.10 -44.53
CA GLU A 21 -3.78 8.81 -43.83
C GLU A 21 -3.19 7.46 -44.25
N SER A 22 -4.05 6.50 -44.59
CA SER A 22 -3.64 5.20 -45.12
C SER A 22 -2.94 5.36 -46.48
N GLN A 23 -3.51 6.19 -47.38
CA GLN A 23 -2.89 6.51 -48.67
C GLN A 23 -1.56 7.28 -48.50
N GLU A 24 -1.50 8.20 -47.54
CA GLU A 24 -0.29 8.94 -47.20
C GLU A 24 0.81 7.99 -46.68
N PHE A 25 0.45 7.09 -45.76
CA PHE A 25 1.36 6.11 -45.19
C PHE A 25 1.93 5.16 -46.25
N GLU A 26 1.06 4.62 -47.12
CA GLU A 26 1.46 3.79 -48.26
C GLU A 26 2.40 4.54 -49.20
N THR A 27 2.14 5.82 -49.46
CA THR A 27 3.03 6.65 -50.28
C THR A 27 4.40 6.81 -49.63
N LEU A 28 4.46 7.04 -48.32
CA LEU A 28 5.71 7.22 -47.58
C LEU A 28 6.58 5.96 -47.56
N ILE A 29 6.00 4.78 -47.33
CA ILE A 29 6.75 3.51 -47.34
C ILE A 29 7.18 3.10 -48.75
N ASN A 30 6.40 3.42 -49.78
CA ASN A 30 6.74 3.04 -51.16
C ASN A 30 7.72 4.01 -51.82
N SER A 31 7.77 5.27 -51.38
CA SER A 31 8.67 6.29 -51.91
C SER A 31 10.06 6.31 -51.25
N ASN A 32 10.21 5.73 -50.05
CA ASN A 32 11.47 5.71 -49.32
C ASN A 32 11.79 4.32 -48.74
N SER A 33 12.87 3.71 -49.23
CA SER A 33 13.31 2.37 -48.81
C SER A 33 13.74 2.30 -47.33
N GLU A 34 14.24 3.40 -46.76
CA GLU A 34 14.62 3.46 -45.35
C GLU A 34 13.39 3.38 -44.44
N LEU A 35 12.32 4.12 -44.78
CA LEU A 35 11.06 4.09 -44.02
C LEU A 35 10.35 2.74 -44.14
N LYS A 36 10.45 2.10 -45.31
CA LYS A 36 9.95 0.74 -45.51
C LYS A 36 10.66 -0.27 -44.61
N GLN A 37 11.99 -0.19 -44.55
CA GLN A 37 12.79 -1.08 -43.71
C GLN A 37 12.46 -0.89 -42.22
N GLU A 38 12.32 0.36 -41.78
CA GLU A 38 11.92 0.69 -40.40
C GLU A 38 10.53 0.11 -40.06
N PHE A 39 9.54 0.28 -40.94
CA PHE A 39 8.22 -0.31 -40.77
C PHE A 39 8.28 -1.84 -40.64
N GLU A 40 9.01 -2.51 -41.51
CA GLU A 40 9.15 -3.97 -41.50
C GLU A 40 9.80 -4.46 -40.20
N GLU A 41 10.82 -3.76 -39.69
CA GLU A 41 11.49 -4.09 -38.44
C GLU A 41 10.56 -3.93 -37.23
N GLN A 42 9.86 -2.79 -37.11
CA GLN A 42 8.91 -2.56 -36.02
C GLN A 42 7.73 -3.54 -36.08
N ASN A 43 7.19 -3.82 -37.27
CA ASN A 43 6.10 -4.78 -37.42
C ASN A 43 6.53 -6.18 -36.99
N ARG A 44 7.75 -6.60 -37.33
CA ARG A 44 8.33 -7.87 -36.86
C ARG A 44 8.42 -7.93 -35.33
N ILE A 45 8.90 -6.87 -34.68
CA ILE A 45 8.99 -6.81 -33.20
C ILE A 45 7.59 -6.95 -32.59
N LYS A 46 6.62 -6.19 -33.10
CA LYS A 46 5.23 -6.25 -32.65
C LYS A 46 4.63 -7.66 -32.77
N GLU A 47 4.90 -8.36 -33.88
CA GLU A 47 4.44 -9.74 -34.05
C GLU A 47 5.04 -10.71 -33.03
N VAL A 48 6.33 -10.56 -32.70
CA VAL A 48 7.00 -11.39 -31.70
C VAL A 48 6.42 -11.12 -30.31
N LEU A 49 6.24 -9.85 -29.94
CA LEU A 49 5.64 -9.46 -28.66
C LEU A 49 4.21 -9.97 -28.53
N ARG A 50 3.40 -9.92 -29.59
CA ARG A 50 2.03 -10.45 -29.60
C ARG A 50 1.98 -11.96 -29.34
N LYS A 51 3.02 -12.70 -29.72
CA LYS A 51 3.13 -14.15 -29.48
C LYS A 51 3.64 -14.49 -28.08
N MET A 52 4.22 -13.53 -27.36
CA MET A 52 4.62 -13.73 -25.97
C MET A 52 3.36 -13.83 -25.09
N LYS A 53 3.19 -14.98 -24.43
CA LYS A 53 2.19 -15.13 -23.38
C LYS A 53 2.84 -14.89 -22.03
N LEU A 54 2.25 -13.99 -21.25
CA LEU A 54 2.59 -13.88 -19.83
C LEU A 54 2.21 -15.20 -19.14
N LYS A 55 3.17 -15.76 -18.39
CA LYS A 55 2.92 -16.94 -17.58
C LYS A 55 2.03 -16.54 -16.41
N ASN A 56 0.88 -17.19 -16.26
CA ASN A 56 0.03 -16.99 -15.10
C ASN A 56 0.81 -17.34 -13.81
N PRO A 57 0.66 -16.57 -12.73
CA PRO A 57 1.25 -16.91 -11.44
C PRO A 57 0.80 -18.31 -10.99
N SER A 58 1.66 -19.04 -10.28
CA SER A 58 1.28 -20.33 -9.68
C SER A 58 0.20 -20.11 -8.61
N ARG A 59 -0.59 -21.15 -8.31
CA ARG A 59 -1.57 -21.10 -7.22
C ARG A 59 -0.93 -20.74 -5.87
N GLU A 60 0.25 -21.25 -5.60
CA GLU A 60 1.03 -20.95 -4.40
C GLU A 60 1.32 -19.44 -4.24
N ALA A 61 1.65 -18.76 -5.35
CA ALA A 61 1.88 -17.31 -5.34
C ALA A 61 0.59 -16.52 -5.04
N TRP A 62 -0.55 -17.01 -5.53
CA TRP A 62 -1.86 -16.44 -5.22
C TRP A 62 -2.27 -16.67 -3.77
N ASP A 63 -2.08 -17.87 -3.25
CA ASP A 63 -2.44 -18.22 -1.88
C ASP A 63 -1.63 -17.39 -0.87
N GLY A 64 -0.32 -17.23 -1.10
CA GLY A 64 0.53 -16.37 -0.27
C GLY A 64 0.10 -14.89 -0.27
N TYR A 65 -0.29 -14.37 -1.45
CA TYR A 65 -0.80 -13.00 -1.58
C TYR A 65 -2.08 -12.79 -0.77
N TRP A 66 -3.04 -13.71 -0.88
CA TRP A 66 -4.32 -13.64 -0.17
C TRP A 66 -4.15 -13.78 1.34
N LEU A 67 -3.30 -14.70 1.82
CA LEU A 67 -3.01 -14.85 3.25
C LEU A 67 -2.40 -13.57 3.84
N GLY A 68 -1.48 -12.94 3.11
CA GLY A 68 -0.83 -11.69 3.53
C GLY A 68 -1.83 -10.54 3.67
N ILE A 69 -2.78 -10.43 2.73
CA ILE A 69 -3.81 -9.40 2.73
C ILE A 69 -4.83 -9.64 3.85
N TYR A 70 -5.36 -10.86 3.94
CA TYR A 70 -6.38 -11.20 4.94
C TYR A 70 -5.86 -10.92 6.35
N ASN A 71 -4.67 -11.42 6.66
CA ASN A 71 -4.03 -11.21 7.95
C ASN A 71 -3.76 -9.73 8.24
N ARG A 72 -3.44 -8.92 7.22
CA ARG A 72 -3.19 -7.48 7.41
C ARG A 72 -4.48 -6.71 7.68
N VAL A 73 -5.55 -7.02 6.94
CA VAL A 73 -6.85 -6.36 7.08
C VAL A 73 -7.50 -6.73 8.41
N GLU A 74 -7.52 -8.03 8.75
CA GLU A 74 -8.06 -8.52 10.03
C GLU A 74 -7.37 -7.83 11.21
N ARG A 75 -6.03 -7.80 11.21
CA ARG A 75 -5.26 -7.11 12.26
C ARG A 75 -5.58 -5.62 12.32
N GLY A 76 -5.73 -4.96 11.17
CA GLY A 76 -6.10 -3.55 11.11
C GLY A 76 -7.45 -3.28 11.78
N ILE A 77 -8.47 -4.07 11.44
CA ILE A 77 -9.82 -3.95 12.01
C ILE A 77 -9.82 -4.27 13.50
N ALA A 78 -9.12 -5.34 13.91
CA ALA A 78 -8.99 -5.72 15.32
C ALA A 78 -8.37 -4.59 16.15
N TRP A 79 -7.31 -3.94 15.65
CA TRP A 79 -6.69 -2.81 16.33
C TRP A 79 -7.61 -1.60 16.45
N ILE A 80 -8.42 -1.31 15.43
CA ILE A 80 -9.42 -0.23 15.50
C ILE A 80 -10.44 -0.54 16.60
N ALA A 81 -11.00 -1.75 16.62
CA ALA A 81 -11.97 -2.17 17.63
C ALA A 81 -11.38 -2.11 19.06
N ILE A 82 -10.16 -2.62 19.25
CA ILE A 82 -9.43 -2.56 20.53
C ILE A 82 -9.21 -1.10 20.95
N SER A 83 -8.85 -0.22 20.01
CA SER A 83 -8.57 1.19 20.32
C SER A 83 -9.83 1.93 20.77
N ILE A 84 -10.95 1.71 20.07
CA ILE A 84 -12.25 2.29 20.46
C ILE A 84 -12.67 1.78 21.84
N GLY A 85 -12.59 0.46 22.06
CA GLY A 85 -12.92 -0.13 23.35
C GLY A 85 -12.03 0.40 24.48
N ALA A 86 -10.73 0.54 24.24
CA ALA A 86 -9.79 1.10 25.20
C ALA A 86 -10.12 2.56 25.54
N ILE A 87 -10.41 3.40 24.54
CA ILE A 87 -10.77 4.82 24.77
C ILE A 87 -12.02 4.94 25.65
N ILE A 88 -13.07 4.17 25.33
CA ILE A 88 -14.32 4.18 26.10
C ILE A 88 -14.07 3.69 27.53
N PHE A 89 -13.37 2.56 27.67
CA PHE A 89 -13.07 1.97 28.97
C PHE A 89 -12.23 2.91 29.84
N PHE A 90 -11.10 3.41 29.34
CA PHE A 90 -10.24 4.32 30.10
C PHE A 90 -10.92 5.66 30.38
N GLY A 91 -11.75 6.16 29.46
CA GLY A 91 -12.53 7.38 29.69
C GLY A 91 -13.50 7.22 30.87
N PHE A 92 -14.29 6.14 30.86
CA PHE A 92 -15.23 5.84 31.95
C PHE A 92 -14.50 5.62 33.29
N VAL A 93 -13.48 4.75 33.30
CA VAL A 93 -12.71 4.46 34.51
C VAL A 93 -12.04 5.72 35.07
N SER A 94 -11.52 6.60 34.21
CA SER A 94 -10.88 7.84 34.66
C SER A 94 -11.88 8.79 35.34
N ILE A 95 -13.07 8.96 34.76
CA ILE A 95 -14.12 9.80 35.35
C ILE A 95 -14.56 9.24 36.71
N GLU A 96 -14.82 7.94 36.79
CA GLU A 96 -15.27 7.30 38.02
C GLU A 96 -14.18 7.34 39.11
N ALA A 97 -12.92 7.12 38.73
CA ALA A 97 -11.78 7.24 39.62
C ALA A 97 -11.65 8.67 40.17
N VAL A 98 -11.72 9.69 39.32
CA VAL A 98 -11.65 11.09 39.74
C VAL A 98 -12.81 11.45 40.67
N ASN A 99 -14.04 11.06 40.32
CA ASN A 99 -15.22 11.32 41.16
C ASN A 99 -15.09 10.66 42.53
N SER A 100 -14.68 9.39 42.57
CA SER A 100 -14.45 8.66 43.83
C SER A 100 -13.36 9.31 44.68
N PHE A 101 -12.30 9.81 44.04
CA PHE A 101 -11.15 10.39 44.72
C PHE A 101 -11.39 11.83 45.22
N ILE A 102 -12.19 12.62 44.50
CA ILE A 102 -12.58 13.98 44.90
C ILE A 102 -13.61 13.92 46.03
N ASN A 103 -14.62 13.05 45.92
CA ASN A 103 -15.71 12.97 46.90
C ASN A 103 -15.31 12.25 48.20
N ASP A 104 -14.15 11.60 48.24
CA ASP A 104 -13.65 10.99 49.45
C ASP A 104 -13.06 12.03 50.42
N THR A 105 -13.77 12.28 51.51
CA THR A 105 -13.38 13.21 52.57
C THR A 105 -12.45 12.59 53.63
N HIS A 106 -12.23 11.27 53.60
CA HIS A 106 -11.48 10.56 54.64
C HIS A 106 -9.98 10.47 54.35
N THR A 107 -9.59 10.48 53.07
CA THR A 107 -8.17 10.31 52.68
C THR A 107 -7.39 11.63 52.75
N PRO A 108 -6.24 11.67 53.47
CA PRO A 108 -5.40 12.86 53.54
C PRO A 108 -4.90 13.33 52.16
N PRO A 109 -4.80 14.65 51.89
CA PRO A 109 -4.38 15.19 50.59
C PRO A 109 -2.99 14.72 50.12
N ILE A 110 -2.06 14.48 51.05
CA ILE A 110 -0.71 14.01 50.72
C ILE A 110 -0.72 12.61 50.09
N VAL A 111 -1.59 11.73 50.59
CA VAL A 111 -1.76 10.36 50.07
C VAL A 111 -2.38 10.42 48.68
N LYS A 112 -3.33 11.35 48.48
CA LYS A 112 -3.95 11.59 47.18
C LYS A 112 -2.93 11.97 46.12
N VAL A 113 -2.04 12.92 46.42
CA VAL A 113 -0.97 13.36 45.51
C VAL A 113 0.02 12.22 45.24
N GLY A 114 0.42 11.47 46.27
CA GLY A 114 1.35 10.35 46.14
C GLY A 114 0.84 9.26 45.20
N ILE A 115 -0.43 8.86 45.33
CA ILE A 115 -1.07 7.87 44.45
C ILE A 115 -1.13 8.39 43.02
N SER A 116 -1.54 9.66 42.82
CA SER A 116 -1.61 10.25 41.48
C SER A 116 -0.27 10.27 40.77
N ILE A 117 0.82 10.63 41.47
CA ILE A 117 2.18 10.60 40.92
C ILE A 117 2.59 9.18 40.54
N LEU A 118 2.32 8.20 41.41
CA LEU A 118 2.66 6.80 41.16
C LEU A 118 1.92 6.25 39.94
N VAL A 119 0.61 6.48 39.84
CA VAL A 119 -0.21 6.06 38.70
C VAL A 119 0.26 6.75 37.41
N PHE A 120 0.51 8.05 37.46
CA PHE A 120 1.02 8.80 36.30
C PHE A 120 2.38 8.26 35.83
N GLY A 121 3.31 8.02 36.75
CA GLY A 121 4.61 7.43 36.43
C GLY A 121 4.50 6.04 35.81
N ALA A 122 3.60 5.20 36.32
CA ALA A 122 3.32 3.88 35.75
C ALA A 122 2.74 3.97 34.33
N LEU A 123 1.81 4.89 34.07
CA LEU A 123 1.25 5.11 32.73
C LEU A 123 2.33 5.56 31.72
N VAL A 124 3.23 6.46 32.13
CA VAL A 124 4.36 6.90 31.30
C VAL A 124 5.29 5.72 30.96
N LEU A 125 5.61 4.87 31.93
CA LEU A 125 6.42 3.67 31.72
C LEU A 125 5.74 2.69 30.75
N ILE A 126 4.45 2.40 30.95
CA ILE A 126 3.69 1.52 30.06
C ILE A 126 3.67 2.07 28.64
N PHE A 127 3.42 3.38 28.48
CA PHE A 127 3.41 4.00 27.15
C PHE A 127 4.78 3.97 26.48
N SER A 128 5.86 4.17 27.25
CA SER A 128 7.24 4.06 26.76
C SER A 128 7.52 2.66 26.20
N LEU A 129 7.18 1.61 26.96
CA LEU A 129 7.36 0.21 26.56
C LEU A 129 6.48 -0.17 25.35
N LEU A 130 5.23 0.29 25.32
CA LEU A 130 4.33 0.04 24.18
C LEU A 130 4.85 0.69 22.90
N ARG A 131 5.32 1.95 22.99
CA ARG A 131 5.92 2.67 21.86
C ARG A 131 7.15 1.94 21.34
N GLU A 132 8.05 1.53 22.22
CA GLU A 132 9.26 0.80 21.87
C GLU A 132 8.93 -0.52 21.16
N LYS A 133 8.05 -1.33 21.76
CA LYS A 133 7.65 -2.62 21.20
C LYS A 133 6.96 -2.48 19.84
N PHE A 134 6.16 -1.42 19.65
CA PHE A 134 5.52 -1.14 18.36
C PHE A 134 6.53 -0.73 17.27
N PHE A 135 7.50 0.11 17.62
CA PHE A 135 8.52 0.56 16.68
C PHE A 135 9.44 -0.58 16.23
N THR A 136 9.89 -1.40 17.18
CA THR A 136 10.72 -2.59 16.92
C THR A 136 9.97 -3.62 16.11
N SER A 137 8.68 -3.87 16.41
CA SER A 137 7.83 -4.76 15.62
C SER A 137 7.76 -4.30 14.15
N LYS A 138 7.66 -3.01 13.84
CA LYS A 138 7.57 -2.59 12.44
C LYS A 138 8.89 -2.66 11.65
N HIS A 139 10.05 -2.61 12.32
CA HIS A 139 11.37 -2.54 11.67
C HIS A 139 12.21 -3.81 11.82
N ASP A 140 11.66 -4.88 12.40
CA ASP A 140 12.39 -6.12 12.57
C ASP A 140 12.58 -6.85 11.23
N LYS A 141 13.83 -6.84 10.74
CA LYS A 141 14.28 -7.43 9.47
C LYS A 141 14.15 -8.95 9.44
N TYR A 142 14.03 -9.62 10.58
CA TYR A 142 14.01 -11.09 10.68
C TYR A 142 12.63 -11.67 11.00
N LYS A 143 11.57 -10.87 10.89
CA LYS A 143 10.20 -11.26 11.24
C LYS A 143 9.62 -12.46 10.46
N GLU A 144 10.20 -12.79 9.30
CA GLU A 144 9.70 -13.84 8.42
C GLU A 144 10.50 -15.15 8.53
N VAL A 145 11.55 -15.19 9.35
CA VAL A 145 12.34 -16.41 9.56
C VAL A 145 11.61 -17.32 10.54
N GLN A 146 10.97 -18.36 10.03
CA GLN A 146 10.44 -19.47 10.84
C GLN A 146 11.63 -20.29 11.38
N ARG A 147 11.66 -20.55 12.69
CA ARG A 147 12.62 -21.46 13.34
C ARG A 147 12.06 -22.86 13.45
#